data_AF-A0A7Y2PKR6-F1
#
_entry.id   AF-A0A7Y2PKR6-F1
#
_cell.length_a   1.000
_cell.length_b   1.000
_cell.length_c   1.000
_cell.angle_alpha   90.00
_cell.angle_beta   90.00
_cell.angle_gamma   90.00
#
_symmetry.space_group_name_H-M   'P 1'
#
loop_
_entity.id
_entity.type
_entity.pdbx_description
1 polymer ?
#
loop_
_entity_poly.entity_id
_entity_poly.type
_entity_poly.pdbx_seq_one_letter_code
_entity_poly.pdbx_strand_id
1 'polypeptide(L)'
;MSRSFAELLPTPLTAESLARLQPLHRAEDLLLLLERWVERGWLRALDKAFVAFLHERDPHGDPLVLLAAALTSHQLGHGHVCLDLFETLKEPDFALSLPPEGDVQTGAMLLPSQLLEALDGDAWCKALQASPLVEHAGQPLADAASRPLVLSDRRLYLRRYWAYERRIDSALRQRLAATQVTSADLPARLDSLFGSP
;
A
#
# COMPACT_ATOMS: atom_id res chain seq x y z
N MET A 1 3.16 -31.41 34.59
CA MET A 1 3.96 -30.23 34.20
C MET A 1 3.05 -29.30 33.42
N SER A 2 2.51 -28.28 34.09
CA SER A 2 1.53 -27.36 33.50
C SER A 2 2.30 -26.24 32.80
N ARG A 3 2.38 -26.25 31.46
CA ARG A 3 2.86 -25.08 30.71
C ARG A 3 1.74 -24.05 30.70
N SER A 4 2.01 -22.89 31.27
CA SER A 4 1.06 -21.78 31.33
C SER A 4 0.91 -21.19 29.94
N PHE A 5 -0.33 -20.89 29.53
CA PHE A 5 -0.63 -20.21 28.25
C PHE A 5 0.10 -18.85 28.12
N ALA A 6 0.54 -18.28 29.23
CA ALA A 6 1.37 -17.06 29.27
C ALA A 6 2.77 -17.25 28.65
N GLU A 7 3.31 -18.47 28.59
CA GLU A 7 4.62 -18.76 27.96
C GLU A 7 4.54 -18.89 26.44
N LEU A 8 3.32 -18.90 25.86
CA LEU A 8 3.08 -18.93 24.42
C LEU A 8 2.85 -17.55 23.81
N LEU A 9 2.83 -16.48 24.64
CA LEU A 9 2.71 -15.12 24.15
C LEU A 9 4.11 -14.58 23.84
N PRO A 10 4.33 -13.98 22.65
CA PRO A 10 5.60 -13.34 22.34
C PRO A 10 5.93 -12.32 23.42
N THR A 11 7.14 -12.40 23.96
CA THR A 11 7.59 -11.49 25.02
C THR A 11 7.51 -10.06 24.48
N PRO A 12 6.87 -9.10 25.20
CA PRO A 12 6.89 -7.71 24.76
C PRO A 12 8.35 -7.23 24.74
N LEU A 13 8.84 -6.91 23.55
CA LEU A 13 10.14 -6.25 23.35
C LEU A 13 10.09 -4.95 24.15
N THR A 14 11.06 -4.77 25.04
CA THR A 14 11.13 -3.58 25.90
C THR A 14 11.29 -2.31 25.05
N ALA A 15 10.81 -1.18 25.56
CA ALA A 15 10.90 0.13 24.90
C ALA A 15 12.34 0.53 24.48
N GLU A 16 13.36 0.10 25.24
CA GLU A 16 14.78 0.31 24.89
C GLU A 16 15.23 -0.45 23.64
N SER A 17 14.59 -1.60 23.34
CA SER A 17 14.88 -2.38 22.13
C SER A 17 14.36 -1.68 20.87
N LEU A 18 13.24 -0.93 20.99
CA LEU A 18 12.61 -0.24 19.87
C LEU A 18 13.45 0.97 19.39
N ALA A 19 14.12 1.66 20.32
CA ALA A 19 14.99 2.79 20.00
C ALA A 19 16.24 2.40 19.19
N ARG A 20 16.61 1.11 19.15
CA ARG A 20 17.79 0.62 18.41
C ARG A 20 17.45 0.00 17.06
N LEU A 21 16.17 -0.16 16.74
CA LEU A 21 15.75 -0.75 15.48
C LEU A 21 16.23 0.11 14.31
N GLN A 22 16.66 -0.55 13.24
CA GLN A 22 17.02 0.07 11.97
C GLN A 22 16.06 -0.39 10.87
N PRO A 23 14.75 -0.10 10.96
CA PRO A 23 13.72 -0.65 10.09
C PRO A 23 13.88 -0.25 8.61
N LEU A 24 14.55 0.87 8.32
CA LEU A 24 14.85 1.27 6.93
C LEU A 24 16.02 0.49 6.30
N HIS A 25 16.82 -0.21 7.11
CA HIS A 25 18.04 -0.89 6.66
C HIS A 25 18.03 -2.40 6.95
N ARG A 26 17.14 -2.89 7.81
CA ARG A 26 17.03 -4.29 8.20
C ARG A 26 15.57 -4.75 8.15
N ALA A 27 15.29 -5.78 7.34
CA ALA A 27 13.94 -6.30 7.15
C ALA A 27 13.33 -6.89 8.44
N GLU A 28 14.15 -7.57 9.25
CA GLU A 28 13.72 -8.13 10.54
C GLU A 28 13.28 -7.04 11.51
N ASP A 29 14.06 -5.95 11.60
CA ASP A 29 13.73 -4.81 12.45
C ASP A 29 12.43 -4.13 12.00
N LEU A 30 12.19 -4.07 10.69
CA LEU A 30 10.92 -3.58 10.14
C LEU A 30 9.75 -4.50 10.49
N LEU A 31 9.89 -5.82 10.34
CA LEU A 31 8.84 -6.78 10.69
C LEU A 31 8.46 -6.69 12.17
N LEU A 32 9.45 -6.53 13.05
CA LEU A 32 9.23 -6.28 14.48
C LEU A 32 8.48 -4.96 14.73
N LEU A 33 8.82 -3.89 14.01
CA LEU A 33 8.12 -2.61 14.10
C LEU A 33 6.65 -2.74 13.64
N LEU A 34 6.40 -3.41 12.51
CA LEU A 34 5.06 -3.63 11.99
C LEU A 34 4.22 -4.49 12.94
N GLU A 35 4.82 -5.48 13.60
CA GLU A 35 4.14 -6.23 14.66
C GLU A 35 3.66 -5.34 15.79
N ARG A 36 4.49 -4.38 16.22
CA ARG A 36 4.10 -3.42 17.26
C ARG A 36 2.97 -2.49 16.79
N TRP A 37 3.01 -2.05 15.54
CA TRP A 37 1.90 -1.28 14.97
C TRP A 37 0.60 -2.09 14.88
N VAL A 38 0.67 -3.41 14.62
CA VAL A 38 -0.50 -4.30 14.67
C VAL A 38 -1.01 -4.49 16.11
N GLU A 39 -0.14 -4.76 17.07
CA GLU A 39 -0.53 -4.91 18.49
C GLU A 39 -1.22 -3.65 19.02
N ARG A 40 -0.84 -2.48 18.51
CA ARG A 40 -1.40 -1.18 18.87
C ARG A 40 -2.63 -0.80 18.03
N GLY A 41 -3.04 -1.65 17.09
CA GLY A 41 -4.22 -1.43 16.25
C GLY A 41 -4.03 -0.38 15.15
N TRP A 42 -2.81 0.05 14.87
CA TRP A 42 -2.51 0.99 13.78
C TRP A 42 -2.56 0.29 12.42
N LEU A 43 -2.05 -0.94 12.35
CA LEU A 43 -2.13 -1.79 11.16
C LEU A 43 -3.01 -3.02 11.40
N ARG A 44 -3.57 -3.58 10.33
CA ARG A 44 -4.29 -4.85 10.42
C ARG A 44 -3.30 -5.99 10.36
N ALA A 45 -3.66 -7.12 10.96
CA ALA A 45 -2.85 -8.36 10.86
C ALA A 45 -2.57 -8.78 9.40
N LEU A 46 -3.50 -8.48 8.49
CA LEU A 46 -3.32 -8.73 7.05
C LEU A 46 -2.15 -7.94 6.46
N ASP A 47 -1.97 -6.67 6.85
CA ASP A 47 -0.91 -5.82 6.33
C ASP A 47 0.46 -6.40 6.69
N LYS A 48 0.63 -6.86 7.94
CA LYS A 48 1.84 -7.57 8.39
C LYS A 48 2.03 -8.90 7.67
N ALA A 49 0.98 -9.72 7.57
CA ALA A 49 1.07 -11.03 6.93
C ALA A 49 1.46 -10.92 5.45
N PHE A 50 0.96 -9.89 4.76
CA PHE A 50 1.36 -9.60 3.39
C PHE A 50 2.86 -9.28 3.29
N VAL A 51 3.37 -8.43 4.18
CA VAL A 51 4.81 -8.07 4.19
C VAL A 51 5.69 -9.28 4.52
N ALA A 52 5.28 -10.12 5.48
CA ALA A 52 5.99 -11.36 5.80
C ALA A 52 6.06 -12.30 4.58
N PHE A 53 4.96 -12.47 3.85
CA PHE A 53 4.94 -13.23 2.60
C PHE A 53 5.88 -12.65 1.54
N LEU A 54 5.99 -11.32 1.42
CA LEU A 54 6.95 -10.69 0.51
C LEU A 54 8.39 -10.97 0.93
N HIS A 55 8.68 -10.90 2.23
CA HIS A 55 10.00 -11.17 2.76
C HIS A 55 10.42 -12.64 2.55
N GLU A 56 9.51 -13.60 2.70
CA GLU A 56 9.77 -15.01 2.39
C GLU A 56 10.16 -15.24 0.92
N ARG A 57 9.62 -14.42 0.00
CA ARG A 57 9.90 -14.50 -1.45
C ARG A 57 11.21 -13.82 -1.84
N ASP A 58 11.59 -12.77 -1.12
CA ASP A 58 12.85 -12.06 -1.30
C ASP A 58 13.48 -11.76 0.06
N PRO A 59 14.17 -12.75 0.68
CA PRO A 59 14.75 -12.60 2.03
C PRO A 59 15.88 -11.56 2.09
N HIS A 60 16.46 -11.21 0.95
CA HIS A 60 17.52 -10.19 0.84
C HIS A 60 17.00 -8.89 0.22
N GLY A 61 15.68 -8.76 0.08
CA GLY A 61 15.02 -7.59 -0.47
C GLY A 61 15.23 -6.35 0.40
N ASP A 62 15.19 -5.19 -0.25
CA ASP A 62 15.32 -3.90 0.39
C ASP A 62 14.12 -3.65 1.34
N PRO A 63 14.33 -3.33 2.64
CA PRO A 63 13.26 -3.03 3.58
C PRO A 63 12.33 -1.89 3.12
N LEU A 64 12.80 -0.98 2.29
CA LEU A 64 11.97 0.09 1.73
C LEU A 64 10.83 -0.44 0.85
N VAL A 65 11.04 -1.58 0.18
CA VAL A 65 10.01 -2.27 -0.60
C VAL A 65 8.94 -2.83 0.32
N LEU A 66 9.37 -3.45 1.43
CA LEU A 66 8.48 -4.03 2.44
C LEU A 66 7.66 -2.94 3.16
N LEU A 67 8.28 -1.81 3.47
CA LEU A 67 7.59 -0.66 4.06
C LEU A 67 6.53 -0.11 3.10
N ALA A 68 6.87 0.09 1.82
CA ALA A 68 5.91 0.55 0.82
C ALA A 68 4.75 -0.43 0.64
N ALA A 69 5.02 -1.74 0.69
CA ALA A 69 4.01 -2.79 0.63
C ALA A 69 3.06 -2.74 1.83
N ALA A 70 3.59 -2.55 3.04
CA ALA A 70 2.81 -2.41 4.26
C ALA A 70 1.84 -1.22 4.15
N LEU A 71 2.37 -0.05 3.77
CA LEU A 71 1.60 1.18 3.63
C LEU A 71 0.59 1.11 2.48
N THR A 72 0.94 0.47 1.36
CA THR A 72 -0.01 0.25 0.25
C THR A 72 -1.15 -0.67 0.67
N SER A 73 -0.87 -1.74 1.42
CA SER A 73 -1.89 -2.62 1.96
C SER A 73 -2.80 -1.89 2.95
N HIS A 74 -2.21 -1.08 3.84
CA HIS A 74 -2.94 -0.23 4.79
C HIS A 74 -3.89 0.73 4.07
N GLN A 75 -3.39 1.50 3.11
CA GLN A 75 -4.18 2.44 2.31
C GLN A 75 -5.35 1.76 1.60
N LEU A 76 -5.15 0.54 1.12
CA LEU A 76 -6.23 -0.25 0.56
C LEU A 76 -7.32 -0.58 1.59
N GLY A 77 -6.95 -0.82 2.85
CA GLY A 77 -7.92 -0.95 3.94
C GLY A 77 -8.78 0.27 4.18
N HIS A 78 -8.26 1.45 3.86
CA HIS A 78 -8.96 2.73 3.93
C HIS A 78 -9.69 3.10 2.63
N GLY A 79 -9.69 2.21 1.63
CA GLY A 79 -10.41 2.40 0.37
C GLY A 79 -9.59 3.04 -0.75
N HIS A 80 -8.31 3.32 -0.52
CA HIS A 80 -7.42 3.83 -1.57
C HIS A 80 -6.88 2.69 -2.45
N VAL A 81 -6.86 2.89 -3.77
CA VAL A 81 -6.44 1.84 -4.71
C VAL A 81 -4.91 1.68 -4.77
N CYS A 82 -4.17 2.72 -4.38
CA CYS A 82 -2.72 2.79 -4.42
C CYS A 82 -2.16 3.69 -3.31
N LEU A 83 -0.85 3.59 -3.11
CA LEU A 83 -0.07 4.52 -2.31
C LEU A 83 0.63 5.52 -3.24
N ASP A 84 0.38 6.82 -3.08
CA ASP A 84 1.16 7.86 -3.74
C ASP A 84 2.39 8.19 -2.86
N LEU A 85 3.57 7.79 -3.32
CA LEU A 85 4.79 7.81 -2.50
C LEU A 85 5.14 9.25 -2.06
N PHE A 86 5.03 10.22 -2.97
CA PHE A 86 5.47 11.58 -2.70
C PHE A 86 4.44 12.35 -1.88
N GLU A 87 3.14 12.18 -2.16
CA GLU A 87 2.11 12.80 -1.33
C GLU A 87 2.12 12.22 0.09
N THR A 88 2.40 10.92 0.25
CA THR A 88 2.55 10.29 1.57
C THR A 88 3.76 10.86 2.33
N LEU A 89 4.88 11.13 1.67
CA LEU A 89 6.05 11.73 2.34
C LEU A 89 5.83 13.19 2.76
N LYS A 90 4.98 13.94 2.04
CA LYS A 90 4.67 15.34 2.39
C LYS A 90 3.83 15.44 3.65
N GLU A 91 2.79 14.61 3.76
CA GLU A 91 1.83 14.66 4.87
C GLU A 91 1.49 13.24 5.37
N PRO A 92 2.45 12.55 6.01
CA PRO A 92 2.32 11.12 6.34
C PRO A 92 1.17 10.82 7.31
N ASP A 93 0.99 11.64 8.34
CA ASP A 93 -0.07 11.44 9.33
C ASP A 93 -1.46 11.56 8.69
N PHE A 94 -1.64 12.54 7.79
CA PHE A 94 -2.89 12.73 7.06
C PHE A 94 -3.11 11.62 6.02
N ALA A 95 -2.11 11.34 5.20
CA ALA A 95 -2.20 10.37 4.13
C ALA A 95 -2.51 8.95 4.65
N LEU A 96 -1.92 8.57 5.79
CA LEU A 96 -2.07 7.24 6.38
C LEU A 96 -3.18 7.17 7.43
N SER A 97 -3.62 8.32 7.98
CA SER A 97 -4.47 8.38 9.18
C SER A 97 -3.85 7.59 10.36
N LEU A 98 -2.52 7.67 10.49
CA LEU A 98 -1.74 7.00 11.53
C LEU A 98 -0.87 8.00 12.29
N PRO A 99 -0.80 7.94 13.63
CA PRO A 99 -1.61 7.07 14.50
C PRO A 99 -3.10 7.48 14.50
N PRO A 100 -4.03 6.56 14.83
CA PRO A 100 -5.46 6.87 14.90
C PRO A 100 -5.76 7.98 15.94
N GLU A 101 -6.82 8.75 15.70
CA GLU A 101 -7.28 9.77 16.65
C GLU A 101 -7.56 9.17 18.03
N GLY A 102 -7.04 9.81 19.08
CA GLY A 102 -7.23 9.36 20.46
C GLY A 102 -6.23 8.31 20.93
N ASP A 103 -5.26 7.90 20.11
CA ASP A 103 -4.17 7.05 20.59
C ASP A 103 -3.26 7.84 21.55
N VAL A 104 -3.40 7.55 22.85
CA VAL A 104 -2.53 8.11 23.90
C VAL A 104 -1.16 7.43 23.77
N GLN A 105 -0.17 8.17 23.27
CA GLN A 105 1.22 7.73 23.09
C GLN A 105 1.83 7.22 24.40
N THR A 106 1.58 5.96 24.74
CA THR A 106 2.02 5.34 25.99
C THR A 106 3.15 4.39 25.64
N GLY A 107 4.39 4.81 25.91
CA GLY A 107 5.61 4.05 25.61
C GLY A 107 6.43 4.64 24.44
N ALA A 108 7.73 4.28 24.37
CA ALA A 108 8.58 4.69 23.26
C ALA A 108 8.26 3.83 22.02
N MET A 109 7.64 4.44 21.01
CA MET A 109 7.31 3.81 19.73
C MET A 109 7.75 4.72 18.60
N LEU A 110 8.35 4.15 17.55
CA LEU A 110 8.65 4.90 16.33
C LEU A 110 7.36 5.09 15.52
N LEU A 111 6.99 6.36 15.29
CA LEU A 111 5.80 6.72 14.51
C LEU A 111 6.04 6.53 13.00
N PRO A 112 4.99 6.24 12.20
CA PRO A 112 5.11 6.23 10.76
C PRO A 112 5.67 7.54 10.20
N SER A 113 5.21 8.69 10.68
CA SER A 113 5.74 10.01 10.25
C SER A 113 7.22 10.18 10.55
N GLN A 114 7.68 9.78 11.74
CA GLN A 114 9.11 9.84 12.11
C GLN A 114 9.96 8.91 11.25
N LEU A 115 9.44 7.73 10.91
CA LEU A 115 10.11 6.78 10.01
C LEU A 115 10.22 7.35 8.58
N LEU A 116 9.15 8.00 8.12
CA LEU A 116 9.05 8.56 6.77
C LEU A 116 9.82 9.87 6.60
N GLU A 117 10.03 10.66 7.66
CA GLU A 117 10.83 11.89 7.60
C GLU A 117 12.28 11.65 7.16
N ALA A 118 12.83 10.47 7.47
CA ALA A 118 14.18 10.07 7.08
C ALA A 118 14.27 9.56 5.62
N LEU A 119 13.15 9.44 4.90
CA LEU A 119 13.10 8.88 3.55
C LEU A 119 13.13 9.93 2.47
N ASP A 120 14.00 9.72 1.49
CA ASP A 120 13.98 10.45 0.23
C ASP A 120 13.09 9.72 -0.78
N GLY A 121 12.18 10.46 -1.42
CA GLY A 121 11.22 9.91 -2.38
C GLY A 121 11.87 9.30 -3.61
N ASP A 122 12.94 9.91 -4.12
CA ASP A 122 13.67 9.40 -5.29
C ASP A 122 14.45 8.12 -4.95
N ALA A 123 15.11 8.08 -3.79
CA ALA A 123 15.72 6.86 -3.27
C ALA A 123 14.70 5.73 -3.08
N TRP A 124 13.50 6.05 -2.56
CA TRP A 124 12.44 5.08 -2.34
C TRP A 124 11.91 4.49 -3.65
N CYS A 125 11.66 5.35 -4.65
CA CYS A 125 11.33 4.92 -6.00
C CYS A 125 12.41 4.01 -6.57
N LYS A 126 13.69 4.37 -6.43
CA LYS A 126 14.80 3.57 -6.94
C LYS A 126 14.85 2.18 -6.31
N ALA A 127 14.63 2.08 -5.00
CA ALA A 127 14.56 0.79 -4.29
C ALA A 127 13.41 -0.09 -4.83
N LEU A 128 12.22 0.50 -5.02
CA LEU A 128 11.07 -0.18 -5.61
C LEU A 128 11.35 -0.65 -7.05
N GLN A 129 11.97 0.21 -7.85
CA GLN A 129 12.30 -0.07 -9.24
C GLN A 129 13.32 -1.22 -9.40
N ALA A 130 14.24 -1.36 -8.45
CA ALA A 130 15.25 -2.42 -8.44
C ALA A 130 14.72 -3.77 -7.92
N SER A 131 13.56 -3.79 -7.26
CA SER A 131 13.03 -4.99 -6.62
C SER A 131 12.48 -6.02 -7.61
N PRO A 132 12.78 -7.33 -7.43
CA PRO A 132 12.17 -8.38 -8.23
C PRO A 132 10.69 -8.59 -7.93
N LEU A 133 10.15 -8.01 -6.84
CA LEU A 133 8.74 -8.13 -6.43
C LEU A 133 7.84 -7.05 -7.07
N VAL A 134 8.43 -6.06 -7.74
CA VAL A 134 7.74 -4.90 -8.29
C VAL A 134 7.78 -4.95 -9.81
N GLU A 135 6.63 -4.84 -10.45
CA GLU A 135 6.52 -4.62 -11.90
C GLU A 135 6.42 -3.13 -12.21
N HIS A 136 7.01 -2.72 -13.32
CA HIS A 136 6.90 -1.36 -13.81
C HIS A 136 5.76 -1.28 -14.82
N ALA A 137 4.82 -0.37 -14.60
CA ALA A 137 3.72 -0.16 -15.52
C ALA A 137 4.24 0.13 -16.94
N GLY A 138 3.68 -0.55 -17.94
CA GLY A 138 4.11 -0.41 -19.34
C GLY A 138 5.28 -1.31 -19.75
N GLN A 139 5.91 -2.02 -18.81
CA GLN A 139 6.91 -3.06 -19.09
C GLN A 139 6.42 -4.41 -18.55
N PRO A 140 5.40 -5.03 -19.17
CA PRO A 140 4.91 -6.33 -18.72
C PRO A 140 6.01 -7.39 -18.93
N LEU A 141 6.44 -8.03 -17.85
CA LEU A 141 7.33 -9.18 -17.92
C LEU A 141 6.54 -10.49 -18.04
N ALA A 142 7.17 -11.50 -18.63
CA ALA A 142 6.59 -12.84 -18.78
C ALA A 142 6.17 -13.49 -17.45
N ASP A 143 6.75 -13.05 -16.34
CA ASP A 143 6.46 -13.54 -14.99
C ASP A 143 5.78 -12.49 -14.11
N ALA A 144 4.71 -11.90 -14.63
CA ALA A 144 3.87 -10.96 -13.86
C ALA A 144 3.33 -11.58 -12.55
N ALA A 145 3.07 -12.89 -12.53
CA ALA A 145 2.52 -13.59 -11.36
C ALA A 145 3.47 -13.58 -10.16
N SER A 146 4.79 -13.49 -10.37
CA SER A 146 5.77 -13.46 -9.28
C SER A 146 5.99 -12.09 -8.65
N ARG A 147 5.45 -11.02 -9.27
CA ARG A 147 5.59 -9.62 -8.89
C ARG A 147 4.31 -9.07 -8.24
N PRO A 148 4.08 -9.23 -6.94
CA PRO A 148 2.81 -8.86 -6.30
C PRO A 148 2.50 -7.35 -6.32
N LEU A 149 3.51 -6.51 -6.54
CA LEU A 149 3.40 -5.05 -6.55
C LEU A 149 3.57 -4.50 -7.97
N VAL A 150 2.92 -3.38 -8.26
CA VAL A 150 3.08 -2.64 -9.52
C VAL A 150 3.35 -1.18 -9.23
N LEU A 151 4.44 -0.64 -9.76
CA LEU A 151 4.79 0.77 -9.71
C LEU A 151 4.39 1.44 -11.03
N SER A 152 3.51 2.45 -10.94
CA SER A 152 3.16 3.32 -12.06
C SER A 152 3.49 4.75 -11.66
N ASP A 153 4.45 5.36 -12.34
CA ASP A 153 5.02 6.66 -11.98
C ASP A 153 5.47 6.69 -10.51
N ARG A 154 4.74 7.42 -9.67
CA ARG A 154 5.00 7.59 -8.22
C ARG A 154 4.03 6.81 -7.34
N ARG A 155 3.21 5.94 -7.93
CA ARG A 155 2.13 5.22 -7.25
C ARG A 155 2.40 3.73 -7.21
N LEU A 156 2.32 3.17 -6.02
CA LEU A 156 2.47 1.74 -5.79
C LEU A 156 1.10 1.09 -5.61
N TYR A 157 0.89 0.00 -6.33
CA TYR A 157 -0.36 -0.75 -6.36
C TYR A 157 -0.11 -2.19 -5.93
N LEU A 158 -1.11 -2.80 -5.29
CA LEU A 158 -1.22 -4.25 -5.30
C LEU A 158 -1.67 -4.70 -6.69
N ARG A 159 -1.03 -5.73 -7.25
CA ARG A 159 -1.26 -6.19 -8.64
C ARG A 159 -2.73 -6.38 -9.00
N ARG A 160 -3.51 -6.97 -8.10
CA ARG A 160 -4.95 -7.21 -8.33
C ARG A 160 -5.71 -5.91 -8.61
N TYR A 161 -5.40 -4.86 -7.87
CA TYR A 161 -6.06 -3.56 -7.98
C TYR A 161 -5.59 -2.78 -9.20
N TRP A 162 -4.31 -2.88 -9.54
CA TRP A 162 -3.79 -2.39 -10.83
C TRP A 162 -4.54 -3.03 -12.01
N ALA A 163 -4.73 -4.35 -11.99
CA ALA A 163 -5.46 -5.06 -13.05
C ALA A 163 -6.92 -4.59 -13.17
N TYR A 164 -7.58 -4.29 -12.05
CA TYR A 164 -8.94 -3.72 -12.06
C TYR A 164 -8.96 -2.33 -12.69
N GLU A 165 -8.02 -1.46 -12.34
CA GLU A 165 -7.91 -0.12 -12.92
C GLU A 165 -7.65 -0.20 -14.43
N ARG A 166 -6.74 -1.07 -14.88
CA ARG A 166 -6.49 -1.29 -16.32
C ARG A 166 -7.71 -1.83 -17.06
N ARG A 167 -8.50 -2.70 -16.42
CA ARG A 167 -9.75 -3.20 -17.01
C ARG A 167 -10.79 -2.07 -17.16
N ILE A 168 -10.90 -1.18 -16.18
CA ILE A 168 -11.79 -0.02 -16.23
C ILE A 168 -11.34 0.93 -17.34
N ASP A 169 -10.07 1.31 -17.37
CA ASP A 169 -9.48 2.19 -18.40
C ASP A 169 -9.74 1.63 -19.81
N SER A 170 -9.46 0.34 -20.02
CA SER A 170 -9.71 -0.33 -21.30
C SER A 170 -11.18 -0.29 -21.70
N ALA A 171 -12.10 -0.62 -20.77
CA ALA A 171 -13.53 -0.60 -21.05
C ALA A 171 -14.06 0.80 -21.36
N LEU A 172 -13.53 1.84 -20.70
CA LEU A 172 -13.88 3.23 -20.99
C LEU A 172 -13.38 3.67 -22.35
N ARG A 173 -12.12 3.37 -22.69
CA ARG A 173 -11.56 3.67 -24.01
C ARG A 173 -12.35 3.02 -25.14
N GLN A 174 -12.73 1.76 -24.97
CA GLN A 174 -13.56 1.04 -25.94
C GLN A 174 -14.93 1.71 -26.15
N ARG A 175 -15.59 2.13 -25.07
CA ARG A 175 -16.89 2.82 -25.16
C ARG A 175 -16.78 4.19 -25.80
N LEU A 176 -15.72 4.94 -25.51
CA LEU A 176 -15.47 6.25 -26.09
C LEU A 176 -15.09 6.18 -27.58
N ALA A 177 -14.41 5.10 -28.00
CA ALA A 177 -14.04 4.89 -29.40
C ALA A 177 -15.22 4.39 -30.25
N ALA A 178 -16.30 3.89 -29.65
CA ALA A 178 -17.46 3.43 -30.38
C ALA A 178 -18.26 4.62 -30.93
N THR A 179 -18.32 4.75 -32.26
CA THR A 179 -19.19 5.72 -32.92
C THR A 179 -20.66 5.35 -32.64
N GLN A 180 -21.34 6.15 -31.83
CA GLN A 180 -22.77 5.99 -31.62
C GLN A 180 -23.53 6.59 -32.80
N VAL A 181 -24.25 5.75 -33.53
CA VAL A 181 -25.18 6.21 -34.57
C VAL A 181 -26.40 6.76 -33.85
N THR A 182 -26.49 8.09 -33.75
CA THR A 182 -27.69 8.76 -33.25
C THR A 182 -28.80 8.64 -34.29
N SER A 183 -29.95 8.11 -33.87
CA SER A 183 -31.14 8.08 -34.72
C SER A 183 -31.60 9.50 -35.04
N ALA A 184 -32.09 9.74 -36.26
CA ALA A 184 -32.54 11.06 -36.70
C ALA A 184 -33.74 11.59 -35.88
N ASP A 185 -34.52 10.70 -35.26
CA ASP A 185 -35.66 11.04 -34.41
C ASP A 185 -35.27 11.28 -32.93
N LEU A 186 -33.99 11.17 -32.58
CA LEU A 186 -33.51 11.37 -31.20
C LEU A 186 -33.91 12.73 -30.62
N PRO A 187 -33.79 13.88 -31.33
CA PRO A 187 -34.23 15.17 -30.80
C PRO A 187 -35.72 15.19 -30.46
N ALA A 188 -36.57 14.69 -31.35
CA ALA A 188 -38.02 14.65 -31.13
C ALA A 188 -38.42 13.75 -29.94
N ARG A 189 -37.68 12.66 -29.71
CA ARG A 189 -37.88 11.79 -28.53
C ARG A 189 -37.45 12.48 -27.24
N LEU A 190 -36.35 13.23 -27.26
CA LEU A 190 -35.90 14.00 -26.11
C LEU A 190 -36.89 15.13 -25.78
N ASP A 191 -37.40 15.85 -26.79
CA ASP A 191 -38.40 16.91 -26.60
C ASP A 191 -39.71 16.37 -25.98
N SER A 192 -40.13 15.15 -26.35
CA SER A 192 -41.30 14.48 -25.75
C SER A 192 -41.11 14.13 -24.27
N LEU A 193 -39.88 13.79 -23.86
CA LEU A 193 -39.57 13.37 -22.48
C LEU A 193 -39.29 14.55 -21.55
N PHE A 194 -38.63 15.61 -22.06
CA PHE A 194 -38.11 16.70 -21.25
C PHE A 194 -38.84 18.04 -21.48
N GLY A 195 -39.73 18.11 -22.48
CA GLY A 195 -40.31 19.36 -22.96
C GLY A 195 -39.33 20.12 -23.86
N SER A 196 -39.85 20.97 -24.74
CA SER A 196 -39.00 21.89 -25.50
C SER A 196 -38.47 22.99 -24.56
N PRO A 197 -37.20 23.40 -24.70
CA PRO A 197 -36.61 24.47 -23.90
C PRO A 197 -37.30 25.83 -24.09
#